data_AF-A0A235BXQ1-F1
#
_entry.id   AF-A0A235BXQ1-F1
#
_cell.length_a   1.000
_cell.length_b   1.000
_cell.length_c   1.000
_cell.angle_alpha   90.00
_cell.angle_beta   90.00
_cell.angle_gamma   90.00
#
_symmetry.space_group_name_H-M   'P 1'
#
loop_
_entity.id
_entity.type
_entity.pdbx_description
1 polymer ?
#
loop_
_entity_poly.entity_id
_entity_poly.type
_entity_poly.pdbx_seq_one_letter_code
_entity_poly.pdbx_strand_id
1 'polypeptide(L)'
;MFFSHPGVPLEQHLLEVGKSAEGFVNRTNLADAALLASIARIMGYCHDFGKYTTFFQEHLPPLKRNSGAKQHHSLLSAILAANEVNHLCEGMTQTDEASRYLPLLAFLAVRRHHGDLCAPNTVIPPAQALADFPKLPHIGSAQREELKALPEQIKNIRQSPDFALVVLQMRKLGVADLKAFLVVNKCLNVLRKLGKLCYQYENDQVPVQTRKRVCSWMLLLYSSLIDADKKSAAQVRQVRRAGIPPEVVGNFLKCMPQDDTPEWMQKLRQSVRRAVMEKVKQIPTSQRLLTLTAPTG
;
A
#
# COMPACT_ATOMS: atom_id res chain seq x y z
N MET A 1 -0.82 -20.86 -16.84
CA MET A 1 -0.20 -19.51 -16.68
C MET A 1 -1.27 -18.56 -16.17
N PHE A 2 -0.94 -17.70 -15.21
CA PHE A 2 -1.88 -16.78 -14.56
C PHE A 2 -1.61 -15.33 -14.96
N PHE A 3 -2.67 -14.55 -15.13
CA PHE A 3 -2.59 -13.16 -15.54
C PHE A 3 -3.18 -12.22 -14.47
N SER A 4 -2.54 -11.07 -14.24
CA SER A 4 -3.12 -10.00 -13.41
C SER A 4 -4.21 -9.25 -14.18
N HIS A 5 -3.97 -9.05 -15.47
CA HIS A 5 -4.85 -8.52 -16.51
C HIS A 5 -4.38 -9.05 -17.88
N PRO A 6 -5.16 -8.88 -18.97
CA PRO A 6 -4.81 -9.46 -20.27
C PRO A 6 -3.36 -9.13 -20.67
N GLY A 7 -2.59 -10.19 -20.98
CA GLY A 7 -1.22 -10.08 -21.47
C GLY A 7 -0.14 -9.83 -20.42
N VAL A 8 -0.46 -9.65 -19.13
CA VAL A 8 0.55 -9.44 -18.07
C VAL A 8 0.57 -10.60 -17.08
N PRO A 9 1.70 -11.33 -16.99
CA PRO A 9 1.85 -12.42 -16.03
C PRO A 9 1.70 -11.95 -14.58
N LEU A 10 0.91 -12.68 -13.80
CA LEU A 10 0.60 -12.33 -12.41
C LEU A 10 1.85 -12.26 -11.52
N GLU A 11 2.76 -13.24 -11.62
CA GLU A 11 4.03 -13.25 -10.86
C GLU A 11 4.87 -12.00 -11.10
N GLN A 12 4.98 -11.58 -12.37
CA GLN A 12 5.74 -10.39 -12.75
C GLN A 12 5.10 -9.13 -12.17
N HIS A 13 3.79 -9.00 -12.32
CA HIS A 13 3.04 -7.85 -11.79
C HIS A 13 3.20 -7.74 -10.26
N LEU A 14 3.00 -8.83 -9.52
CA LEU A 14 3.19 -8.85 -8.07
C LEU A 14 4.61 -8.41 -7.68
N LEU A 15 5.64 -8.93 -8.38
CA LEU A 15 7.03 -8.57 -8.15
C LEU A 15 7.29 -7.06 -8.37
N GLU A 16 6.80 -6.51 -9.48
CA GLU A 16 6.96 -5.09 -9.83
C GLU A 16 6.28 -4.17 -8.83
N VAL A 17 5.04 -4.50 -8.43
CA VAL A 17 4.27 -3.72 -7.46
C VAL A 17 4.96 -3.75 -6.08
N GLY A 18 5.37 -4.93 -5.61
CA GLY A 18 6.05 -5.06 -4.32
C GLY A 18 7.37 -4.28 -4.26
N LYS A 19 8.22 -4.39 -5.29
CA LYS A 19 9.48 -3.62 -5.36
C LYS A 19 9.24 -2.12 -5.45
N SER A 20 8.23 -1.70 -6.20
CA SER A 20 7.91 -0.27 -6.35
C SER A 20 7.39 0.32 -5.05
N ALA A 21 6.45 -0.36 -4.39
CA ALA A 21 5.89 0.07 -3.10
C ALA A 21 6.98 0.15 -2.01
N GLU A 22 7.87 -0.85 -1.94
CA GLU A 22 9.05 -0.82 -1.08
C GLU A 22 9.95 0.40 -1.37
N GLY A 23 10.24 0.63 -2.66
CA GLY A 23 11.08 1.73 -3.12
C GLY A 23 10.46 3.12 -2.87
N PHE A 24 9.14 3.25 -2.79
CA PHE A 24 8.49 4.51 -2.40
C PHE A 24 8.67 4.80 -0.92
N VAL A 25 8.52 3.80 -0.06
CA VAL A 25 8.68 3.95 1.40
C VAL A 25 10.14 4.18 1.77
N ASN A 26 11.09 3.48 1.13
CA ASN A 26 12.53 3.66 1.34
C ASN A 26 13.04 5.07 0.98
N ARG A 27 12.28 5.83 0.17
CA ARG A 27 12.61 7.23 -0.16
C ARG A 27 12.11 8.22 0.89
N THR A 28 11.36 7.77 1.90
CA THR A 28 10.92 8.61 3.01
C THR A 28 12.03 8.71 4.06
N ASN A 29 12.07 9.83 4.80
CA ASN A 29 13.02 10.02 5.90
C ASN A 29 12.37 9.68 7.26
N LEU A 30 11.62 8.58 7.31
CA LEU A 30 10.94 8.12 8.52
C LEU A 30 11.85 7.17 9.30
N ALA A 31 11.82 7.25 10.63
CA ALA A 31 12.59 6.34 11.48
C ALA A 31 12.22 4.86 11.23
N ASP A 32 10.93 4.60 10.97
CA ASP A 32 10.40 3.25 10.76
C ASP A 32 10.42 2.82 9.29
N ALA A 33 11.11 3.55 8.41
CA ALA A 33 11.04 3.35 6.96
C ALA A 33 11.40 1.91 6.55
N ALA A 34 12.40 1.29 7.17
CA ALA A 34 12.81 -0.08 6.83
C ALA A 34 11.71 -1.13 7.11
N LEU A 35 11.03 -1.01 8.26
CA LEU A 35 9.91 -1.88 8.61
C LEU A 35 8.72 -1.64 7.69
N LEU A 36 8.34 -0.38 7.49
CA LEU A 36 7.22 -0.02 6.61
C LEU A 36 7.49 -0.40 5.15
N ALA A 37 8.74 -0.33 4.68
CA ALA A 37 9.12 -0.75 3.34
C ALA A 37 8.99 -2.27 3.17
N SER A 38 9.38 -3.04 4.19
CA SER A 38 9.18 -4.49 4.22
C SER A 38 7.69 -4.86 4.16
N ILE A 39 6.85 -4.10 4.86
CA ILE A 39 5.39 -4.29 4.86
C ILE A 39 4.79 -3.91 3.51
N ALA A 40 5.21 -2.79 2.92
CA ALA A 40 4.78 -2.36 1.59
C ALA A 40 5.16 -3.39 0.52
N ARG A 41 6.34 -4.01 0.64
CA ARG A 41 6.75 -5.13 -0.23
C ARG A 41 5.81 -6.32 -0.11
N ILE A 42 5.53 -6.77 1.12
CA ILE A 42 4.60 -7.87 1.38
C ILE A 42 3.21 -7.56 0.81
N MET A 43 2.71 -6.34 1.02
CA MET A 43 1.43 -5.91 0.48
C MET A 43 1.41 -6.03 -1.04
N GLY A 44 2.43 -5.50 -1.75
CA GLY A 44 2.50 -5.60 -3.21
C GLY A 44 2.60 -7.05 -3.71
N TYR A 45 3.35 -7.90 -3.02
CA TYR A 45 3.47 -9.33 -3.37
C TYR A 45 2.18 -10.13 -3.15
N CYS A 46 1.31 -9.67 -2.26
CA CYS A 46 0.08 -10.38 -1.90
C CYS A 46 -1.20 -9.76 -2.48
N HIS A 47 -1.19 -8.50 -2.92
CA HIS A 47 -2.43 -7.75 -3.14
C HIS A 47 -3.41 -8.37 -4.15
N ASP A 48 -2.84 -9.07 -5.13
CA ASP A 48 -3.56 -9.72 -6.22
C ASP A 48 -3.48 -11.25 -6.15
N PHE A 49 -3.06 -11.83 -5.02
CA PHE A 49 -2.97 -13.28 -4.84
C PHE A 49 -4.29 -14.03 -5.17
N GLY A 50 -5.45 -13.47 -4.83
CA GLY A 50 -6.74 -14.07 -5.17
C GLY A 50 -6.98 -14.25 -6.68
N LYS A 51 -6.20 -13.58 -7.54
CA LYS A 51 -6.24 -13.75 -9.00
C LYS A 51 -5.72 -15.12 -9.46
N TYR A 52 -5.03 -15.89 -8.61
CA TYR A 52 -4.68 -17.29 -8.88
C TYR A 52 -5.88 -18.24 -8.94
N THR A 53 -7.08 -17.79 -8.54
CA THR A 53 -8.29 -18.59 -8.70
C THR A 53 -8.72 -18.67 -10.16
N THR A 54 -9.26 -19.82 -10.59
CA THR A 54 -9.87 -19.94 -11.93
C THR A 54 -11.10 -19.04 -12.05
N PHE A 55 -11.82 -18.78 -10.96
CA PHE A 55 -12.94 -17.83 -10.93
C PHE A 55 -12.52 -16.43 -11.41
N PHE A 56 -11.34 -15.95 -11.01
CA PHE A 56 -10.80 -14.69 -11.52
C PHE A 56 -10.26 -14.84 -12.95
N GLN A 57 -9.48 -15.89 -13.24
CA GLN A 57 -8.88 -16.06 -14.57
C GLN A 57 -9.94 -16.19 -15.67
N GLU A 58 -11.06 -16.87 -15.41
CA GLU A 58 -12.18 -17.01 -16.34
C GLU A 58 -13.06 -15.76 -16.43
N HIS A 59 -12.95 -14.83 -15.48
CA HIS A 59 -13.59 -13.52 -15.54
C HIS A 59 -12.88 -12.57 -16.52
N LEU A 60 -11.59 -12.80 -16.78
CA LEU A 60 -10.85 -12.02 -17.77
C LEU A 60 -11.37 -12.28 -19.20
N PRO A 61 -11.22 -11.29 -20.11
CA PRO A 61 -11.41 -11.53 -21.53
C PRO A 61 -10.52 -12.67 -22.05
N PRO A 62 -10.99 -13.49 -23.00
CA PRO A 62 -12.26 -13.37 -23.72
C PRO A 62 -13.46 -14.03 -23.01
N LEU A 63 -13.24 -14.83 -21.97
CA LEU A 63 -14.27 -15.68 -21.36
C LEU A 63 -15.37 -14.87 -20.65
N LYS A 64 -15.01 -13.81 -19.91
CA LYS A 64 -15.95 -12.91 -19.21
C LYS A 64 -17.00 -13.66 -18.37
N ARG A 65 -16.63 -14.80 -17.75
CA ARG A 65 -17.55 -15.57 -16.91
C ARG A 65 -17.83 -14.82 -15.62
N ASN A 66 -19.09 -14.88 -15.18
CA ASN A 66 -19.51 -14.32 -13.91
C ASN A 66 -19.61 -15.43 -12.87
N SER A 67 -18.70 -15.44 -11.90
CA SER A 67 -18.70 -16.39 -10.77
C SER A 67 -19.18 -15.75 -9.47
N GLY A 68 -19.81 -14.58 -9.53
CA GLY A 68 -20.27 -13.82 -8.37
C GLY A 68 -19.10 -13.46 -7.44
N ALA A 69 -19.31 -13.53 -6.12
CA ALA A 69 -18.31 -13.18 -5.11
C ALA A 69 -17.01 -14.00 -5.22
N LYS A 70 -17.03 -15.18 -5.86
CA LYS A 70 -15.86 -16.06 -6.03
C LYS A 70 -14.78 -15.44 -6.92
N GLN A 71 -15.16 -14.54 -7.83
CA GLN A 71 -14.21 -13.83 -8.70
C GLN A 71 -13.56 -12.62 -7.99
N HIS A 72 -14.08 -12.17 -6.84
CA HIS A 72 -13.49 -11.06 -6.10
C HIS A 72 -12.19 -11.52 -5.42
N HIS A 73 -11.06 -10.97 -5.84
CA HIS A 73 -9.75 -11.44 -5.39
C HIS A 73 -9.27 -10.79 -4.09
N SER A 74 -9.79 -9.61 -3.73
CA SER A 74 -9.19 -8.76 -2.70
C SER A 74 -9.28 -9.33 -1.27
N LEU A 75 -10.31 -10.10 -0.92
CA LEU A 75 -10.45 -10.65 0.44
C LEU A 75 -9.36 -11.67 0.77
N LEU A 76 -9.21 -12.71 -0.07
CA LEU A 76 -8.20 -13.75 0.15
C LEU A 76 -6.78 -13.16 0.09
N SER A 77 -6.52 -12.22 -0.83
CA SER A 77 -5.27 -11.46 -0.88
C SER A 77 -4.99 -10.69 0.42
N ALA A 78 -5.98 -9.98 0.95
CA ALA A 78 -5.81 -9.18 2.16
C ALA A 78 -5.53 -10.04 3.40
N ILE A 79 -6.19 -11.20 3.51
CA ILE A 79 -5.93 -12.17 4.58
C ILE A 79 -4.51 -12.70 4.49
N LEU A 80 -4.01 -13.02 3.29
CA LEU A 80 -2.63 -13.45 3.09
C LEU A 80 -1.64 -12.36 3.49
N ALA A 81 -1.82 -11.13 3.01
CA ALA A 81 -0.95 -10.01 3.36
C ALA A 81 -0.86 -9.79 4.88
N ALA A 82 -2.00 -9.82 5.57
CA ALA A 82 -2.06 -9.69 7.02
C ALA A 82 -1.35 -10.85 7.74
N ASN A 83 -1.49 -12.07 7.24
CA ASN A 83 -0.79 -13.25 7.78
C ASN A 83 0.72 -13.10 7.69
N GLU A 84 1.24 -12.71 6.52
CA GLU A 84 2.67 -12.55 6.29
C GLU A 84 3.26 -11.39 7.11
N VAL A 85 2.54 -10.26 7.24
CA VAL A 85 2.96 -9.17 8.13
C VAL A 85 2.92 -9.59 9.60
N ASN A 86 1.93 -10.38 10.01
CA ASN A 86 1.89 -10.92 11.36
C ASN A 86 3.10 -11.83 11.64
N HIS A 87 3.48 -12.70 10.71
CA HIS A 87 4.69 -13.54 10.85
C HIS A 87 5.98 -12.70 10.88
N LEU A 88 6.07 -11.65 10.06
CA LEU A 88 7.19 -10.71 10.09
C LEU A 88 7.34 -10.07 11.49
N CYS A 89 6.22 -9.65 12.09
CA CYS A 89 6.22 -8.98 13.39
C CYS A 89 6.40 -9.93 14.59
N GLU A 90 6.03 -11.22 14.49
CA GLU A 90 6.21 -12.21 15.55
C GLU A 90 7.69 -12.42 15.91
N GLY A 91 8.61 -12.18 14.97
CA GLY A 91 10.06 -12.25 15.20
C GLY A 91 10.69 -10.95 15.74
N MET A 92 9.90 -9.91 16.03
CA MET A 92 10.40 -8.59 16.41
C MET A 92 10.03 -8.24 17.85
N THR A 93 10.97 -7.64 18.59
CA THR A 93 10.65 -6.97 19.85
C THR A 93 9.82 -5.74 19.55
N GLN A 94 8.55 -5.73 19.96
CA GLN A 94 7.69 -4.56 19.75
C GLN A 94 8.12 -3.44 20.70
N THR A 95 8.72 -2.40 20.14
CA THR A 95 9.14 -1.20 20.87
C THR A 95 8.13 -0.05 20.75
N ASP A 96 7.23 -0.11 19.76
CA ASP A 96 6.18 0.90 19.52
C ASP A 96 4.80 0.22 19.51
N GLU A 97 3.90 0.70 20.36
CA GLU A 97 2.50 0.25 20.48
C GLU A 97 1.77 0.27 19.12
N ALA A 98 2.08 1.23 18.24
CA ALA A 98 1.48 1.32 16.92
C ALA A 98 1.78 0.08 16.05
N SER A 99 2.92 -0.59 16.30
CA SER A 99 3.38 -1.74 15.53
C SER A 99 2.43 -2.93 15.63
N ARG A 100 1.67 -3.05 16.71
CA ARG A 100 0.67 -4.11 16.89
C ARG A 100 -0.45 -4.06 15.83
N TYR A 101 -0.66 -2.91 15.21
CA TYR A 101 -1.70 -2.69 14.20
C TYR A 101 -1.20 -2.90 12.76
N LEU A 102 0.07 -3.22 12.54
CA LEU A 102 0.62 -3.41 11.19
C LEU A 102 -0.10 -4.49 10.36
N PRO A 103 -0.48 -5.66 10.92
CA PRO A 103 -1.30 -6.64 10.18
C PRO A 103 -2.67 -6.08 9.77
N LEU A 104 -3.26 -5.22 10.61
CA LEU A 104 -4.52 -4.54 10.33
C LEU A 104 -4.37 -3.54 9.18
N LEU A 105 -3.28 -2.76 9.17
CA LEU A 105 -2.99 -1.82 8.08
C LEU A 105 -2.78 -2.54 6.75
N ALA A 106 -1.99 -3.63 6.76
CA ALA A 106 -1.75 -4.43 5.56
C ALA A 106 -3.03 -5.06 5.01
N PHE A 107 -3.89 -5.59 5.88
CA PHE A 107 -5.21 -6.09 5.49
C PHE A 107 -6.02 -4.99 4.80
N LEU A 108 -6.19 -3.83 5.45
CA LEU A 108 -7.05 -2.76 4.95
C LEU A 108 -6.54 -2.20 3.62
N ALA A 109 -5.23 -1.98 3.50
CA ALA A 109 -4.63 -1.48 2.29
C ALA A 109 -4.90 -2.42 1.10
N VAL A 110 -4.60 -3.71 1.27
CA VAL A 110 -4.85 -4.71 0.23
C VAL A 110 -6.33 -4.91 -0.01
N ARG A 111 -7.17 -4.90 1.02
CA ARG A 111 -8.62 -5.10 0.85
C ARG A 111 -9.26 -3.99 0.02
N ARG A 112 -8.71 -2.77 0.10
CA ARG A 112 -9.27 -1.56 -0.52
C ARG A 112 -8.46 -1.04 -1.72
N HIS A 113 -7.50 -1.79 -2.25
CA HIS A 113 -6.66 -1.30 -3.37
C HIS A 113 -7.45 -0.91 -4.65
N HIS A 114 -8.68 -1.42 -4.83
CA HIS A 114 -9.61 -1.04 -5.91
C HIS A 114 -10.62 0.07 -5.56
N GLY A 115 -10.60 0.63 -4.35
CA GLY A 115 -11.61 1.59 -3.90
C GLY A 115 -11.07 2.67 -2.99
N ASP A 116 -11.92 3.25 -2.15
CA ASP A 116 -11.51 4.22 -1.13
C ASP A 116 -11.25 3.54 0.22
N LEU A 117 -10.38 4.12 1.04
CA LEU A 117 -10.26 3.69 2.43
C LEU A 117 -11.58 3.84 3.18
N CYS A 118 -11.83 2.92 4.10
CA CYS A 118 -13.03 2.90 4.93
C CYS A 118 -12.65 2.50 6.36
N ALA A 119 -13.60 2.69 7.29
CA ALA A 119 -13.39 2.29 8.67
C ALA A 119 -13.17 0.76 8.76
N PRO A 120 -12.24 0.27 9.60
CA PRO A 120 -11.86 -1.15 9.61
C PRO A 120 -13.05 -2.10 9.85
N ASN A 121 -13.96 -1.73 10.75
CA ASN A 121 -15.15 -2.48 11.10
C ASN A 121 -16.18 -2.64 9.95
N THR A 122 -16.05 -1.88 8.86
CA THR A 122 -16.91 -2.03 7.66
C THR A 122 -16.50 -3.20 6.78
N VAL A 123 -15.23 -3.62 6.86
CA VAL A 123 -14.67 -4.68 6.00
C VAL A 123 -14.08 -5.85 6.77
N ILE A 124 -13.90 -5.71 8.09
CA ILE A 124 -13.47 -6.75 9.01
C ILE A 124 -14.62 -7.08 9.94
N PRO A 125 -15.14 -8.32 9.93
CA PRO A 125 -16.23 -8.69 10.80
C PRO A 125 -15.78 -8.79 12.27
N PRO A 126 -16.68 -8.59 13.24
CA PRO A 126 -16.39 -8.85 14.64
C PRO A 126 -15.91 -10.29 14.85
N ALA A 127 -14.93 -10.48 15.74
CA ALA A 127 -14.31 -11.79 15.94
C ALA A 127 -15.32 -12.87 16.36
N GLN A 128 -16.33 -12.50 17.16
CA GLN A 128 -17.39 -13.38 17.64
C GLN A 128 -18.33 -13.82 16.51
N ALA A 129 -18.63 -12.93 15.55
CA ALA A 129 -19.51 -13.24 14.42
C ALA A 129 -18.94 -14.33 13.49
N LEU A 130 -17.62 -14.52 13.49
CA LEU A 130 -16.93 -15.58 12.74
C LEU A 130 -17.07 -16.98 13.39
N ALA A 131 -17.65 -17.10 14.59
CA ALA A 131 -17.99 -18.38 15.17
C ALA A 131 -19.14 -19.07 14.42
N ASP A 132 -20.07 -18.28 13.87
CA ASP A 132 -21.25 -18.76 13.13
C ASP A 132 -20.96 -19.07 11.66
N PHE A 133 -19.69 -19.15 11.26
CA PHE A 133 -19.33 -19.47 9.88
C PHE A 133 -19.84 -20.87 9.50
N PRO A 134 -20.51 -21.06 8.34
CA PRO A 134 -20.74 -20.11 7.24
C PRO A 134 -22.09 -19.37 7.27
N LYS A 135 -22.92 -19.55 8.30
CA LYS A 135 -24.26 -18.93 8.40
C LYS A 135 -24.17 -17.41 8.55
N LEU A 136 -23.28 -16.92 9.43
CA LEU A 136 -22.93 -15.51 9.61
C LEU A 136 -24.14 -14.55 9.70
N PRO A 137 -25.14 -14.82 10.58
CA PRO A 137 -26.44 -14.14 10.58
C PRO A 137 -26.37 -12.62 10.83
N HIS A 138 -25.32 -12.16 11.53
CA HIS A 138 -25.12 -10.75 11.91
C HIS A 138 -24.21 -9.97 10.94
N ILE A 139 -23.71 -10.62 9.89
CA ILE A 139 -22.86 -9.97 8.88
C ILE A 139 -23.73 -9.53 7.70
N GLY A 140 -23.53 -8.30 7.21
CA GLY A 140 -24.24 -7.76 6.06
C GLY A 140 -24.10 -8.62 4.80
N SER A 141 -25.10 -8.60 3.92
CA SER A 141 -25.23 -9.54 2.79
C SER A 141 -23.99 -9.58 1.89
N ALA A 142 -23.48 -8.42 1.45
CA ALA A 142 -22.33 -8.36 0.56
C ALA A 142 -21.07 -9.00 1.17
N GLN A 143 -20.70 -8.60 2.40
CA GLN A 143 -19.55 -9.14 3.11
C GLN A 143 -19.73 -10.64 3.43
N ARG A 144 -20.96 -11.06 3.76
CA ARG A 144 -21.31 -12.46 4.00
C ARG A 144 -21.04 -13.32 2.77
N GLU A 145 -21.43 -12.87 1.59
CA GLU A 145 -21.22 -13.63 0.35
C GLU A 145 -19.74 -13.78 -0.01
N GLU A 146 -18.92 -12.75 0.20
CA GLU A 146 -17.46 -12.85 0.02
C GLU A 146 -16.81 -13.81 1.04
N LEU A 147 -17.23 -13.77 2.30
CA LEU A 147 -16.76 -14.73 3.31
C LEU A 147 -17.15 -16.17 2.97
N LYS A 148 -18.37 -16.38 2.46
CA LYS A 148 -18.84 -17.71 2.01
C LYS A 148 -18.11 -18.20 0.75
N ALA A 149 -17.60 -17.30 -0.08
CA ALA A 149 -16.80 -17.67 -1.25
C ALA A 149 -15.39 -18.16 -0.88
N LEU A 150 -14.87 -17.79 0.30
CA LEU A 150 -13.51 -18.08 0.74
C LEU A 150 -13.14 -19.58 0.72
N PRO A 151 -13.97 -20.52 1.23
CA PRO A 151 -13.65 -21.97 1.14
C PRO A 151 -13.56 -22.46 -0.30
N GLU A 152 -14.39 -21.92 -1.20
CA GLU A 152 -14.36 -22.28 -2.61
C GLU A 152 -13.11 -21.75 -3.30
N GLN A 153 -12.70 -20.50 -3.02
CA GLN A 153 -11.46 -19.93 -3.55
C GLN A 153 -10.23 -20.73 -3.08
N ILE A 154 -10.17 -21.07 -1.79
CA ILE A 154 -9.09 -21.89 -1.23
C ILE A 154 -9.07 -23.28 -1.88
N LYS A 155 -10.23 -23.93 -1.98
CA LYS A 155 -10.35 -25.25 -2.63
C LYS A 155 -9.91 -25.18 -4.08
N ASN A 156 -10.33 -24.15 -4.81
CA ASN A 156 -10.00 -23.93 -6.21
C ASN A 156 -8.48 -23.82 -6.44
N ILE A 157 -7.78 -23.02 -5.63
CA ILE A 157 -6.31 -22.91 -5.73
C ILE A 157 -5.64 -24.25 -5.38
N ARG A 158 -6.04 -24.90 -4.28
CA ARG A 158 -5.40 -26.14 -3.81
C ARG A 158 -5.58 -27.34 -4.76
N GLN A 159 -6.73 -27.41 -5.42
CA GLN A 159 -7.08 -28.51 -6.33
C GLN A 159 -6.72 -28.19 -7.78
N SER A 160 -6.18 -27.00 -8.05
CA SER A 160 -5.68 -26.64 -9.38
C SER A 160 -4.51 -27.55 -9.79
N PRO A 161 -4.47 -28.06 -11.04
CA PRO A 161 -3.29 -28.72 -11.58
C PRO A 161 -2.02 -27.86 -11.48
N ASP A 162 -2.17 -26.54 -11.50
CA ASP A 162 -1.08 -25.56 -11.42
C ASP A 162 -0.71 -25.20 -9.96
N PHE A 163 -1.25 -25.89 -8.94
CA PHE A 163 -1.00 -25.53 -7.54
C PHE A 163 0.50 -25.48 -7.17
N ALA A 164 1.30 -26.42 -7.71
CA ALA A 164 2.75 -26.43 -7.49
C ALA A 164 3.42 -25.17 -8.05
N LEU A 165 2.96 -24.67 -9.20
CA LEU A 165 3.43 -23.43 -9.79
C LEU A 165 3.07 -22.24 -8.89
N VAL A 166 1.82 -22.15 -8.41
CA VAL A 166 1.39 -21.07 -7.50
C VAL A 166 2.26 -21.03 -6.24
N VAL A 167 2.52 -22.18 -5.61
CA VAL A 167 3.40 -22.27 -4.43
C VAL A 167 4.81 -21.81 -4.77
N LEU A 168 5.37 -22.23 -5.91
CA LEU A 168 6.71 -21.82 -6.34
C LEU A 168 6.79 -20.31 -6.56
N GLN A 169 5.83 -19.72 -7.26
CA GLN A 169 5.79 -18.28 -7.55
C GLN A 169 5.69 -17.47 -6.26
N MET A 170 4.79 -17.84 -5.36
CA MET A 170 4.63 -17.15 -4.07
C MET A 170 5.87 -17.32 -3.18
N ARG A 171 6.52 -18.49 -3.20
CA ARG A 171 7.77 -18.72 -2.46
C ARG A 171 8.91 -17.82 -2.97
N LYS A 172 9.04 -17.61 -4.28
CA LYS A 172 10.03 -16.67 -4.84
C LYS A 172 9.79 -15.22 -4.38
N LEU A 173 8.53 -14.86 -4.13
CA LEU A 173 8.15 -13.57 -3.56
C LEU A 173 8.34 -13.52 -2.03
N GLY A 174 8.79 -14.60 -1.39
CA GLY A 174 9.04 -14.65 0.05
C GLY A 174 7.87 -15.14 0.89
N VAL A 175 6.78 -15.63 0.28
CA VAL A 175 5.67 -16.28 0.99
C VAL A 175 5.97 -17.78 1.11
N ALA A 176 6.62 -18.17 2.21
CA ALA A 176 7.25 -19.49 2.32
C ALA A 176 6.28 -20.65 2.53
N ASP A 177 5.20 -20.46 3.31
CA ASP A 177 4.29 -21.54 3.72
C ASP A 177 2.85 -21.34 3.21
N LEU A 178 2.72 -21.18 1.89
CA LEU A 178 1.41 -21.01 1.26
C LEU A 178 0.50 -22.23 1.48
N LYS A 179 1.06 -23.44 1.55
CA LYS A 179 0.30 -24.68 1.72
C LYS A 179 -0.39 -24.74 3.09
N ALA A 180 0.30 -24.34 4.16
CA ALA A 180 -0.31 -24.27 5.49
C ALA A 180 -1.26 -23.08 5.62
N PHE A 181 -1.00 -21.97 4.92
CA PHE A 181 -1.90 -20.82 4.90
C PHE A 181 -3.27 -21.12 4.28
N LEU A 182 -3.31 -21.87 3.17
CA LEU A 182 -4.52 -22.17 2.40
C LEU A 182 -5.43 -23.19 3.11
N VAL A 183 -5.87 -22.86 4.32
CA VAL A 183 -6.81 -23.62 5.14
C VAL A 183 -7.85 -22.64 5.66
N VAL A 184 -9.14 -22.97 5.50
CA VAL A 184 -10.25 -22.08 5.88
C VAL A 184 -10.11 -21.61 7.33
N ASN A 185 -9.84 -22.52 8.26
CA ASN A 185 -9.68 -22.19 9.67
C ASN A 185 -8.49 -21.24 9.93
N LYS A 186 -7.39 -21.36 9.19
CA LYS A 186 -6.24 -20.43 9.30
C LYS A 186 -6.66 -19.03 8.85
N CYS A 187 -7.35 -18.91 7.72
CA CYS A 187 -7.87 -17.62 7.23
C CYS A 187 -8.89 -16.99 8.20
N LEU A 188 -9.82 -17.78 8.74
CA LEU A 188 -10.77 -17.32 9.75
C LEU A 188 -10.06 -16.87 11.04
N ASN A 189 -8.99 -17.56 11.45
CA ASN A 189 -8.20 -17.15 12.62
C ASN A 189 -7.48 -15.83 12.41
N VAL A 190 -6.96 -15.56 11.21
CA VAL A 190 -6.40 -14.25 10.85
C VAL A 190 -7.48 -13.17 10.97
N LEU A 191 -8.66 -13.39 10.38
CA LEU A 191 -9.79 -12.45 10.49
C LEU A 191 -10.23 -12.23 11.94
N ARG A 192 -10.25 -13.27 12.79
CA ARG A 192 -10.56 -13.13 14.22
C ARG A 192 -9.53 -12.27 14.95
N LYS A 193 -8.23 -12.46 14.68
CA LYS A 193 -7.17 -11.61 15.24
C LYS A 193 -7.35 -10.16 14.81
N LEU A 194 -7.64 -9.93 13.52
CA LEU A 194 -7.92 -8.59 12.99
C LEU A 194 -9.15 -7.95 13.63
N GLY A 195 -10.25 -8.71 13.79
CA GLY A 195 -11.47 -8.22 14.45
C GLY A 195 -11.23 -7.82 15.91
N LYS A 196 -10.37 -8.56 16.64
CA LYS A 196 -9.92 -8.16 17.98
C LYS A 196 -9.10 -6.86 17.93
N LEU A 197 -8.15 -6.73 17.01
CA LEU A 197 -7.38 -5.49 16.85
C LEU A 197 -8.27 -4.29 16.51
N CYS A 198 -9.28 -4.46 15.66
CA CYS A 198 -10.26 -3.42 15.35
C CYS A 198 -11.02 -2.99 16.60
N TYR A 199 -11.57 -3.96 17.34
CA TYR A 199 -12.30 -3.69 18.58
C TYR A 199 -11.43 -2.93 19.57
N GLN A 200 -10.19 -3.38 19.77
CA GLN A 200 -9.23 -2.74 20.65
C GLN A 200 -8.87 -1.32 20.18
N TYR A 201 -8.69 -1.09 18.87
CA TYR A 201 -8.41 0.24 18.34
C TYR A 201 -9.57 1.23 18.57
N GLU A 202 -10.81 0.74 18.54
CA GLU A 202 -12.01 1.55 18.69
C GLU A 202 -12.40 1.78 20.15
N ASN A 203 -12.21 0.79 21.03
CA ASN A 203 -12.76 0.77 22.39
C ASN A 203 -11.70 0.89 23.49
N ASP A 204 -10.49 0.36 23.28
CA ASP A 204 -9.40 0.63 24.22
C ASP A 204 -8.98 2.08 23.96
N GLN A 205 -8.76 2.89 25.00
CA GLN A 205 -8.37 4.30 24.86
C GLN A 205 -6.96 4.42 24.26
N VAL A 206 -6.80 4.07 22.99
CA VAL A 206 -5.53 4.09 22.28
C VAL A 206 -5.00 5.53 22.33
N PRO A 207 -3.76 5.73 22.80
CA PRO A 207 -3.19 7.06 22.92
C PRO A 207 -3.29 7.82 21.59
N VAL A 208 -3.60 9.12 21.67
CA VAL A 208 -3.75 9.98 20.49
C VAL A 208 -2.53 9.93 19.57
N GLN A 209 -1.32 9.80 20.13
CA GLN A 209 -0.09 9.68 19.36
C GLN A 209 -0.03 8.36 18.58
N THR A 210 -0.38 7.24 19.21
CA THR A 210 -0.50 5.93 18.57
C THR A 210 -1.52 6.00 17.42
N ARG A 211 -2.69 6.63 17.63
CA ARG A 211 -3.71 6.81 16.56
C ARG A 211 -3.19 7.64 15.38
N LYS A 212 -2.51 8.75 15.64
CA LYS A 212 -1.89 9.59 14.60
C LYS A 212 -0.84 8.81 13.80
N ARG A 213 -0.04 7.99 14.49
CA ARG A 213 1.00 7.16 13.86
C ARG A 213 0.40 6.07 12.98
N VAL A 214 -0.56 5.31 13.51
CA VAL A 214 -1.32 4.29 12.76
C VAL A 214 -1.98 4.89 11.52
N CYS A 215 -2.62 6.06 11.64
CA CYS A 215 -3.21 6.78 10.50
C CYS A 215 -2.16 7.18 9.45
N SER A 216 -1.03 7.75 9.89
CA SER A 216 0.05 8.17 8.98
C SER A 216 0.67 7.00 8.24
N TRP A 217 0.93 5.89 8.94
CA TRP A 217 1.41 4.65 8.32
C TRP A 217 0.39 4.06 7.35
N MET A 218 -0.89 4.08 7.70
CA MET A 218 -1.96 3.60 6.82
C MET A 218 -1.98 4.38 5.50
N LEU A 219 -1.94 5.72 5.57
CA LEU A 219 -1.91 6.58 4.39
C LEU A 219 -0.67 6.32 3.52
N LEU A 220 0.51 6.19 4.14
CA LEU A 220 1.75 5.92 3.41
C LEU A 220 1.72 4.56 2.71
N LEU A 221 1.36 3.49 3.44
CA LEU A 221 1.32 2.12 2.92
C LEU A 221 0.28 2.00 1.80
N TYR A 222 -0.90 2.57 2.01
CA TYR A 222 -1.98 2.57 1.02
C TYR A 222 -1.60 3.31 -0.26
N SER A 223 -1.08 4.53 -0.12
CA SER A 223 -0.67 5.35 -1.26
C SER A 223 0.45 4.68 -2.03
N SER A 224 1.41 4.06 -1.33
CA SER A 224 2.52 3.34 -1.96
C SER A 224 2.05 2.13 -2.75
N LEU A 225 1.07 1.37 -2.23
CA LEU A 225 0.49 0.23 -2.93
C LEU A 225 -0.28 0.67 -4.18
N ILE A 226 -1.18 1.65 -4.06
CA ILE A 226 -2.01 2.10 -5.19
C ILE A 226 -1.17 2.74 -6.29
N ASP A 227 -0.20 3.58 -5.92
CA ASP A 227 0.68 4.21 -6.91
C ASP A 227 1.51 3.15 -7.65
N ALA A 228 2.01 2.13 -6.94
CA ALA A 228 2.76 1.03 -7.54
C ALA A 228 1.89 0.16 -8.47
N ASP A 229 0.69 -0.23 -8.02
CA ASP A 229 -0.26 -1.04 -8.78
C ASP A 229 -0.68 -0.34 -10.07
N LYS A 230 -1.16 0.91 -9.97
CA LYS A 230 -1.60 1.70 -11.13
C LYS A 230 -0.48 1.93 -12.14
N LYS A 231 0.76 2.20 -11.68
CA LYS A 231 1.91 2.38 -12.58
C LYS A 231 2.31 1.09 -13.28
N SER A 232 2.29 -0.05 -12.59
CA SER A 232 2.56 -1.36 -13.20
C SER A 232 1.48 -1.70 -14.24
N ALA A 233 0.20 -1.55 -13.87
CA ALA A 233 -0.93 -1.83 -14.76
C ALA A 233 -0.94 -0.93 -16.02
N ALA A 234 -0.56 0.34 -15.88
CA ALA A 234 -0.46 1.28 -16.99
C ALA A 234 0.88 1.19 -17.75
N GLN A 235 1.80 0.30 -17.34
CA GLN A 235 3.15 0.16 -17.92
C GLN A 235 3.91 1.50 -18.01
N VAL A 236 3.67 2.40 -17.06
CA VAL A 236 4.23 3.75 -17.07
C VAL A 236 5.69 3.69 -16.63
N ARG A 237 6.57 4.33 -17.39
CA ARG A 237 7.99 4.45 -17.04
C ARG A 237 8.14 5.18 -15.70
N GLN A 238 9.04 4.68 -14.85
CA GLN A 238 9.43 5.42 -13.65
C GLN A 238 10.03 6.77 -14.03
N VAL A 239 9.34 7.85 -13.65
CA VAL A 239 9.89 9.21 -13.73
C VAL A 239 10.93 9.36 -12.63
N ARG A 240 12.20 9.47 -13.00
CA ARG A 240 13.26 9.83 -12.05
C ARG A 240 13.10 11.30 -11.68
N ARG A 241 13.23 11.62 -10.39
CA ARG A 241 13.34 13.02 -9.97
C ARG A 241 14.63 13.57 -10.59
N ALA A 242 14.50 14.56 -11.46
CA ALA A 242 15.65 15.25 -12.02
C ALA A 242 16.43 15.94 -10.88
N GLY A 243 17.74 15.73 -10.83
CA GLY A 243 18.60 16.58 -10.02
C GLY A 243 18.56 17.98 -10.62
N ILE A 244 18.06 18.95 -9.88
CA ILE A 244 18.01 20.34 -10.33
C ILE A 244 19.38 20.95 -10.01
N PRO A 245 20.19 21.35 -11.01
CA PRO A 245 21.47 21.98 -10.75
C PRO A 245 21.26 23.28 -9.95
N PRO A 246 22.09 23.57 -8.92
CA PRO A 246 21.94 24.80 -8.12
C PRO A 246 22.10 26.08 -8.96
N GLU A 247 22.83 25.98 -10.08
CA GLU A 247 23.11 27.07 -11.01
C GLU A 247 21.95 27.37 -11.98
N VAL A 248 20.89 26.52 -12.05
CA VAL A 248 19.91 26.57 -13.15
C VAL A 248 19.23 27.94 -13.28
N VAL A 249 18.85 28.53 -12.14
CA VAL A 249 18.23 29.87 -12.10
C VAL A 249 19.27 30.96 -12.41
N GLY A 250 20.50 30.79 -11.94
CA GLY A 250 21.60 31.71 -12.22
C GLY A 250 21.94 31.78 -13.71
N ASN A 251 22.01 30.62 -14.37
CA ASN A 251 22.27 30.53 -15.80
C ASN A 251 21.10 31.09 -16.62
N PHE A 252 19.86 30.78 -16.24
CA PHE A 252 18.69 31.35 -16.89
C PHE A 252 18.69 32.89 -16.85
N LEU A 253 19.02 33.48 -15.70
CA LEU A 253 19.08 34.94 -15.56
C LEU A 253 20.19 35.59 -16.38
N LYS A 254 21.30 34.90 -16.67
CA LYS A 254 22.37 35.41 -17.55
C LYS A 254 21.94 35.45 -19.02
N CYS A 255 21.08 34.51 -19.43
CA CYS A 255 20.60 34.39 -20.81
C CYS A 255 19.25 35.08 -21.03
N MET A 256 18.67 35.68 -19.99
CA MET A 256 17.39 36.39 -20.08
C MET A 256 17.60 37.65 -20.93
N PRO A 257 16.76 37.90 -21.95
CA PRO A 257 16.85 39.12 -22.76
C PRO A 257 16.77 40.35 -21.86
N GLN A 258 17.53 41.41 -22.19
CA GLN A 258 17.27 42.71 -21.59
C GLN A 258 15.90 43.18 -22.10
N ASP A 259 14.99 43.44 -21.17
CA ASP A 259 13.71 44.10 -21.45
C ASP A 259 13.82 45.60 -21.13
N ASP A 260 12.76 46.35 -21.43
CA ASP A 260 12.66 47.78 -21.09
C ASP A 260 12.43 48.02 -19.57
N THR A 261 12.78 47.07 -18.69
CA THR A 261 12.61 47.25 -17.23
C THR A 261 13.49 48.42 -16.77
N PRO A 262 12.90 49.41 -16.06
CA PRO A 262 13.65 50.53 -15.48
C PRO A 262 14.81 50.08 -14.59
N GLU A 263 15.93 50.81 -14.64
CA GLU A 263 17.15 50.48 -13.90
C GLU A 263 16.92 50.32 -12.39
N TRP A 264 16.04 51.15 -11.80
CA TRP A 264 15.69 51.07 -10.38
C TRP A 264 15.03 49.73 -10.01
N MET A 265 14.19 49.19 -10.90
CA MET A 265 13.50 47.93 -10.70
C MET A 265 14.45 46.75 -10.87
N GLN A 266 15.41 46.83 -11.81
CA GLN A 266 16.48 45.84 -11.92
C GLN A 266 17.35 45.80 -10.64
N LYS A 267 17.71 46.96 -10.10
CA LYS A 267 18.45 47.09 -8.83
C LYS A 267 17.68 46.48 -7.65
N LEU A 268 16.36 46.73 -7.57
CA LEU A 268 15.49 46.15 -6.54
C LEU A 268 15.42 44.61 -6.65
N ARG A 269 15.20 44.07 -7.85
CA ARG A 269 15.19 42.61 -8.07
C ARG A 269 16.52 41.96 -7.65
N GLN A 270 17.65 42.58 -7.99
CA GLN A 270 18.97 42.09 -7.61
C GLN A 270 19.24 42.19 -6.10
N SER A 271 18.75 43.24 -5.44
CA SER A 271 18.92 43.40 -3.98
C SER A 271 18.12 42.35 -3.21
N VAL A 272 16.85 42.11 -3.60
CA VAL A 272 16.02 41.04 -3.04
C VAL A 272 16.71 39.68 -3.22
N ARG A 273 17.17 39.36 -4.43
CA ARG A 273 17.87 38.09 -4.69
C ARG A 273 19.11 37.92 -3.81
N ARG A 274 19.95 38.95 -3.69
CA ARG A 274 21.15 38.90 -2.84
C ARG A 274 20.77 38.66 -1.37
N ALA A 275 19.77 39.36 -0.85
CA ALA A 275 19.31 39.19 0.52
C ALA A 275 18.79 37.77 0.78
N VAL A 276 18.01 37.20 -0.14
CA VAL A 276 17.53 35.81 -0.03
C VAL A 276 18.68 34.82 -0.08
N MET A 277 19.61 34.94 -1.02
CA MET A 277 20.74 34.01 -1.16
C MET A 277 21.66 34.02 0.07
N GLU A 278 21.91 35.19 0.67
CA GLU A 278 22.69 35.28 1.92
C GLU A 278 21.95 34.64 3.09
N LYS A 279 20.65 34.86 3.23
CA LYS A 279 19.86 34.19 4.27
C LYS A 279 19.85 32.67 4.09
N VAL A 280 19.65 32.17 2.87
CA VAL A 280 19.56 30.73 2.59
C VAL A 280 20.81 29.98 3.06
N LYS A 281 22.00 30.58 2.95
CA LYS A 281 23.26 29.99 3.44
C LYS A 281 23.27 29.77 4.96
N GLN A 282 22.46 30.52 5.70
CA GLN A 282 22.41 30.50 7.17
C GLN A 282 21.23 29.69 7.72
N ILE A 283 20.31 29.25 6.85
CA ILE A 283 19.11 28.52 7.26
C ILE A 283 19.49 27.06 7.59
N PRO A 284 19.19 26.58 8.81
CA PRO A 284 19.41 25.18 9.15
C PRO A 284 18.58 24.27 8.24
N THR A 285 19.19 23.19 7.76
CA THR A 285 18.50 22.16 6.96
C THR A 285 17.40 21.43 7.73
N SER A 286 17.38 21.55 9.06
CA SER A 286 16.32 21.05 9.93
C SER A 286 15.05 21.92 9.89
N GLN A 287 15.14 23.17 9.44
CA GLN A 287 14.00 24.08 9.35
C GLN A 287 13.14 23.72 8.13
N ARG A 288 11.96 23.14 8.37
CA ARG A 288 11.09 22.60 7.31
C ARG A 288 10.13 23.61 6.69
N LEU A 289 9.89 24.73 7.37
CA LEU A 289 9.01 25.79 6.92
C LEU A 289 9.82 27.07 6.74
N LEU A 290 9.86 27.55 5.50
CA LEU A 290 10.55 28.77 5.11
C LEU A 290 9.53 29.73 4.49
N THR A 291 9.55 30.97 4.95
CA THR A 291 8.71 32.03 4.41
C THR A 291 9.60 33.04 3.70
N LEU A 292 9.29 33.32 2.43
CA LEU A 292 9.94 34.38 1.66
C LEU A 292 8.96 35.55 1.56
N THR A 293 9.32 36.68 2.17
CA THR A 293 8.58 37.93 2.08
C THR A 293 9.39 38.90 1.24
N ALA A 294 8.85 39.31 0.09
CA ALA A 294 9.46 40.28 -0.81
C ALA A 294 8.45 41.40 -1.09
N PRO A 295 8.91 42.63 -1.40
CA PRO A 295 8.01 43.67 -1.86
C PRO A 295 7.36 43.21 -3.18
N THR A 296 6.06 42.91 -3.12
CA THR A 296 5.24 42.62 -4.28
C THR A 296 4.54 43.91 -4.69
N GLY A 297 5.18 44.67 -5.57
CA GLY A 297 4.72 45.95 -6.10
C GLY A 297 5.67 46.42 -7.19
#